data_AF-A0AAD6HUX0-F1
#
_entry.id   AF-A0AAD6HUX0-F1
#
_cell.length_a   1.000
_cell.length_b   1.000
_cell.length_c   1.000
_cell.angle_alpha   90.00
_cell.angle_beta   90.00
_cell.angle_gamma   90.00
#
_symmetry.space_group_name_H-M   'P 1'
#
loop_
_entity.id
_entity.type
_entity.pdbx_description
1 polymer ?
#
loop_
_entity_poly.entity_id
_entity_poly.type
_entity_poly.pdbx_seq_one_letter_code
_entity_poly.pdbx_strand_id
1 'polypeptide(L)'
;MSSQKPQTTYFSNGQALSSSPPFSVRLMRFFEGVYVFLGLYIVSLLSLDPYAAAQNSRFNIHRSKTSSGSRNPRDGSSGFFGFGGGGGGGGGGGGGGGPGGPGRRIGRVDDIRGPDMSTVPSNDADWAALISSLKERIPDRSSSQPPIPLNIPQLIDHTLLAEPSAPEQIDQLCAEAQEHNFASVCVRPNHVARAVANLKDAPSTVVACVVGFPEGTHDTSLKVREATEAVANGAEELDMVINYLILKDGGYSAVYRDIMAVRKAVPHPIKLKAILETSQLDTDQIIGASIVACTAGVDYIKTSTGFRGGGAEVKDVKIMHLVSSLCFDNACQVKASGGIRTADDCLRMIKAGAMRIGTSSGVKIMQEVDEGELLEQGASHAVS
;
A
#
# COMPACT_ATOMS: atom_id res chain seq x y z
N MET A 1 -36.26 17.17 0.08
CA MET A 1 -36.10 15.70 -0.02
C MET A 1 -34.89 15.31 0.81
N SER A 2 -35.07 14.38 1.75
CA SER A 2 -34.08 14.01 2.76
C SER A 2 -32.89 13.27 2.14
N SER A 3 -31.67 13.75 2.40
CA SER A 3 -30.42 13.11 1.99
C SER A 3 -30.22 11.84 2.83
N GLN A 4 -30.44 10.66 2.23
CA GLN A 4 -30.08 9.39 2.86
C GLN A 4 -28.56 9.17 2.70
N LYS A 5 -27.86 9.03 3.83
CA LYS A 5 -26.46 8.59 3.88
C LYS A 5 -26.33 7.20 3.24
N PRO A 6 -25.21 6.90 2.55
CA PRO A 6 -24.98 5.58 1.97
C PRO A 6 -25.03 4.50 3.06
N GLN A 7 -25.91 3.52 2.91
CA GLN A 7 -26.01 2.41 3.85
C GLN A 7 -24.86 1.44 3.64
N THR A 8 -23.99 1.29 4.63
CA THR A 8 -22.96 0.24 4.66
C THR A 8 -23.65 -1.13 4.78
N THR A 9 -23.58 -1.95 3.73
CA THR A 9 -24.12 -3.32 3.74
C THR A 9 -23.15 -4.25 4.47
N TYR A 10 -23.66 -5.02 5.43
CA TYR A 10 -22.86 -5.99 6.19
C TYR A 10 -23.15 -7.40 5.70
N PHE A 11 -22.12 -8.24 5.55
CA PHE A 11 -22.27 -9.63 5.12
C PHE A 11 -21.97 -10.58 6.29
N SER A 12 -22.80 -11.60 6.47
CA SER A 12 -22.59 -12.69 7.44
C SER A 12 -23.09 -14.00 6.84
N ASN A 13 -22.27 -15.05 6.84
CA ASN A 13 -22.60 -16.37 6.28
C ASN A 13 -23.19 -16.32 4.85
N GLY A 14 -22.63 -15.46 3.99
CA GLY A 14 -23.04 -15.37 2.58
C GLY A 14 -24.37 -14.66 2.32
N GLN A 15 -25.00 -14.05 3.33
CA GLN A 15 -26.20 -13.24 3.15
C GLN A 15 -25.92 -11.76 3.47
N ALA A 16 -26.43 -10.87 2.61
CA ALA A 16 -26.40 -9.43 2.81
C ALA A 16 -27.41 -9.05 3.91
N LEU A 17 -26.91 -8.64 5.08
CA LEU A 17 -27.73 -8.07 6.14
C LEU A 17 -27.98 -6.60 5.81
N SER A 18 -29.17 -6.30 5.29
CA SER A 18 -29.59 -4.95 4.89
C SER A 18 -29.90 -4.02 6.07
N SER A 19 -29.80 -4.51 7.30
CA SER A 19 -29.96 -3.65 8.47
C SER A 19 -29.11 -4.17 9.60
N SER A 20 -28.12 -3.36 9.99
CA SER A 20 -27.28 -3.51 11.19
C SER A 20 -26.06 -4.42 11.09
N PRO A 21 -24.90 -4.04 11.67
CA PRO A 21 -23.84 -4.99 11.94
C PRO A 21 -24.33 -6.09 12.90
N PRO A 22 -23.79 -7.32 12.83
CA PRO A 22 -24.14 -8.42 13.72
C PRO A 22 -24.07 -8.02 15.19
N PHE A 23 -24.93 -8.61 16.03
CA PHE A 23 -24.97 -8.30 17.47
C PHE A 23 -23.60 -8.44 18.16
N SER A 24 -22.80 -9.42 17.74
CA SER A 24 -21.43 -9.61 18.22
C SER A 24 -20.52 -8.40 17.94
N VAL A 25 -20.59 -7.84 16.73
CA VAL A 25 -19.81 -6.66 16.32
C VAL A 25 -20.29 -5.41 17.07
N ARG A 26 -21.60 -5.26 17.28
CA ARG A 26 -22.16 -4.17 18.09
C ARG A 26 -21.71 -4.24 19.54
N LEU A 27 -21.74 -5.44 20.12
CA LEU A 27 -21.32 -5.69 21.49
C LEU A 27 -19.81 -5.43 21.65
N MET A 28 -18.99 -5.85 20.69
CA MET A 28 -17.55 -5.60 20.70
C MET A 28 -17.24 -4.10 20.59
N ARG A 29 -17.85 -3.38 19.65
CA ARG A 29 -17.70 -1.92 19.52
C ARG A 29 -18.19 -1.16 20.75
N PHE A 30 -19.24 -1.65 21.40
CA PHE A 30 -19.69 -1.10 22.67
C PHE A 30 -18.63 -1.25 23.76
N PHE A 31 -18.07 -2.45 23.95
CA PHE A 31 -17.01 -2.66 24.94
C PHE A 31 -15.70 -1.92 24.63
N GLU A 32 -15.35 -1.79 23.35
CA GLU A 32 -14.21 -0.98 22.92
C GLU A 32 -14.44 0.51 23.22
N GLY A 33 -15.64 1.03 22.92
CA GLY A 33 -16.03 2.38 23.27
C GLY A 33 -16.02 2.63 24.78
N VAL A 34 -16.53 1.69 25.58
CA VAL A 34 -16.49 1.74 27.04
C VAL A 34 -15.05 1.73 27.56
N TYR A 35 -14.18 0.91 26.98
CA TYR A 35 -12.76 0.82 27.37
C TYR A 35 -12.00 2.12 27.05
N VAL A 36 -12.19 2.68 25.85
CA VAL A 36 -11.59 3.97 25.46
C VAL A 36 -12.12 5.10 26.32
N PHE A 37 -13.44 5.14 26.56
CA PHE A 37 -14.08 6.16 27.38
C PHE A 37 -13.60 6.11 28.83
N LEU A 38 -13.62 4.94 29.48
CA LEU A 38 -13.12 4.78 30.85
C LEU A 38 -11.62 5.07 30.93
N GLY A 39 -10.85 4.65 29.92
CA GLY A 39 -9.43 4.95 29.82
C GLY A 39 -9.13 6.45 29.76
N LEU A 40 -9.83 7.19 28.89
CA LEU A 40 -9.72 8.65 28.80
C LEU A 40 -10.25 9.35 30.07
N TYR A 41 -11.33 8.85 30.66
CA TYR A 41 -11.91 9.38 31.88
C TYR A 41 -10.94 9.25 33.07
N ILE A 42 -10.37 8.07 33.29
CA ILE A 42 -9.44 7.82 34.41
C ILE A 42 -8.15 8.63 34.23
N VAL A 43 -7.62 8.69 33.00
CA VAL A 43 -6.39 9.46 32.71
C VAL A 43 -6.61 10.96 32.90
N SER A 44 -7.78 11.47 32.50
CA SER A 44 -8.15 12.88 32.71
C SER A 44 -8.43 13.19 34.18
N LEU A 45 -9.10 12.29 34.90
CA LEU A 45 -9.53 12.48 36.29
C LEU A 45 -8.35 12.51 37.28
N LEU A 46 -7.30 11.74 37.01
CA LEU A 46 -6.13 11.63 37.88
C LEU A 46 -4.96 12.56 37.47
N SER A 47 -5.16 13.40 36.45
CA SER A 47 -4.16 14.35 35.97
C SER A 47 -4.43 15.77 36.46
N LEU A 48 -3.35 16.49 36.79
CA LEU A 48 -3.40 17.93 37.09
C LEU A 48 -3.65 18.77 35.83
N ASP A 49 -3.34 18.23 34.65
CA ASP A 49 -3.71 18.78 33.34
C ASP A 49 -4.47 17.71 32.55
N PRO A 50 -5.82 17.71 32.63
CA PRO A 50 -6.66 16.71 31.99
C PRO A 50 -6.55 16.71 30.47
N TYR A 51 -6.36 17.89 29.86
CA TYR A 51 -6.35 18.04 28.40
C TYR A 51 -5.05 17.49 27.81
N ALA A 52 -3.90 17.88 28.35
CA ALA A 52 -2.61 17.35 27.90
C ALA A 52 -2.48 15.84 28.17
N ALA A 53 -3.00 15.35 29.30
CA ALA A 53 -2.99 13.93 29.62
C ALA A 53 -3.88 13.11 28.65
N ALA A 54 -5.07 13.61 28.32
CA ALA A 54 -5.94 12.98 27.32
C ALA A 54 -5.29 12.94 25.94
N GLN A 55 -4.64 14.03 25.50
CA GLN A 55 -3.98 14.08 24.19
C GLN A 55 -2.81 13.09 24.06
N ASN A 56 -2.01 12.94 25.12
CA ASN A 56 -0.83 12.08 25.14
C ASN A 56 -1.12 10.62 25.56
N SER A 57 -2.36 10.34 25.95
CA SER A 57 -2.83 9.02 26.37
C SER A 57 -2.85 8.02 25.22
N ARG A 58 -2.63 6.74 25.53
CA ARG A 58 -2.85 5.62 24.60
C ARG A 58 -4.32 5.43 24.21
N PHE A 59 -5.24 6.05 24.95
CA PHE A 59 -6.67 6.01 24.70
C PHE A 59 -7.14 7.12 23.73
N ASN A 60 -6.24 8.00 23.28
CA ASN A 60 -6.56 9.00 22.26
C ASN A 60 -6.60 8.37 20.86
N ILE A 61 -7.81 8.14 20.36
CA ILE A 61 -8.07 7.58 19.02
C ILE A 61 -7.69 8.50 17.86
N HIS A 62 -7.40 9.78 18.13
CA HIS A 62 -6.93 10.75 17.13
C HIS A 62 -5.42 10.93 17.10
N ARG A 63 -4.67 10.14 17.90
CA ARG A 63 -3.21 10.18 17.88
C ARG A 63 -2.67 9.46 16.63
N SER A 64 -2.53 10.20 15.53
CA SER A 64 -1.59 9.81 14.48
C SER A 64 -0.19 9.80 15.09
N LYS A 65 0.55 8.70 14.94
CA LYS A 65 1.87 8.54 15.56
C LYS A 65 2.86 9.55 14.96
N THR A 66 3.15 10.61 15.69
CA THR A 66 4.35 11.42 15.50
C THR A 66 5.30 11.27 16.69
N SER A 67 6.58 11.11 16.35
CA SER A 67 7.79 11.12 17.19
C SER A 67 8.18 9.81 17.93
N SER A 68 9.19 9.14 17.39
CA SER A 68 10.25 8.52 18.18
C SER A 68 11.58 9.17 17.80
N GLY A 69 12.14 9.98 18.69
CA GLY A 69 13.55 10.36 18.66
C GLY A 69 13.84 11.86 18.63
N SER A 70 13.86 12.51 19.80
CA SER A 70 14.79 13.62 20.02
C SER A 70 15.43 13.54 21.39
N ARG A 71 16.76 13.54 21.31
CA ARG A 71 17.83 13.59 22.29
C ARG A 71 17.58 14.51 23.51
N ASN A 72 18.07 14.05 24.66
CA ASN A 72 18.43 14.86 25.83
C ASN A 72 19.34 16.04 25.46
N PRO A 73 19.12 17.22 26.05
CA PRO A 73 20.18 18.13 26.42
C PRO A 73 20.49 18.02 27.92
N ARG A 74 21.79 17.98 28.23
CA ARG A 74 22.36 18.30 29.56
C ARG A 74 22.27 19.81 29.82
N ASP A 75 22.50 20.15 31.10
CA ASP A 75 22.53 21.45 31.78
C ASP A 75 21.16 22.04 32.18
N GLY A 76 20.89 22.38 33.44
CA GLY A 76 21.73 22.34 34.63
C GLY A 76 20.97 22.76 35.91
N SER A 77 21.72 22.70 37.01
CA SER A 77 21.43 23.24 38.36
C SER A 77 20.48 22.47 39.28
N SER A 78 21.09 21.81 40.28
CA SER A 78 20.97 22.10 41.72
C SER A 78 20.73 20.87 42.62
N GLY A 79 21.58 20.77 43.66
CA GLY A 79 21.34 20.04 44.91
C GLY A 79 21.76 18.57 44.92
N PHE A 80 22.96 18.23 45.40
CA PHE A 80 23.32 17.95 46.81
C PHE A 80 23.12 16.47 47.25
N PHE A 81 24.24 15.91 47.70
CA PHE A 81 24.49 14.72 48.55
C PHE A 81 24.24 13.29 48.04
N GLY A 82 25.27 12.45 48.22
CA GLY A 82 25.06 11.08 48.72
C GLY A 82 25.97 9.98 48.17
N PHE A 83 27.22 9.92 48.64
CA PHE A 83 28.01 8.74 49.04
C PHE A 83 27.87 7.35 48.36
N GLY A 84 29.04 6.73 48.12
CA GLY A 84 29.30 5.27 48.22
C GLY A 84 29.28 4.53 46.88
N GLY A 85 30.41 4.02 46.36
CA GLY A 85 31.02 2.73 46.74
C GLY A 85 30.25 1.59 46.06
N GLY A 86 30.76 0.73 45.17
CA GLY A 86 32.05 0.07 45.07
C GLY A 86 31.80 -1.45 45.01
N GLY A 87 32.28 -2.14 43.97
CA GLY A 87 32.66 -3.56 44.01
C GLY A 87 31.67 -4.65 43.54
N GLY A 88 32.19 -5.56 42.69
CA GLY A 88 31.95 -7.02 42.59
C GLY A 88 30.53 -7.52 42.28
N GLY A 89 30.26 -8.54 41.46
CA GLY A 89 31.03 -9.71 41.03
C GLY A 89 30.17 -10.97 41.26
N GLY A 90 29.91 -11.77 40.21
CA GLY A 90 29.73 -13.23 40.27
C GLY A 90 28.33 -13.86 40.41
N GLY A 91 28.07 -14.86 39.53
CA GLY A 91 27.21 -16.05 39.73
C GLY A 91 25.68 -15.83 39.71
N GLY A 92 24.81 -16.66 39.14
CA GLY A 92 24.89 -18.05 38.72
C GLY A 92 23.64 -18.81 39.23
N GLY A 93 22.76 -19.26 38.33
CA GLY A 93 21.91 -20.45 38.48
C GLY A 93 20.52 -20.33 39.14
N GLY A 94 19.59 -21.16 38.64
CA GLY A 94 18.54 -21.78 39.43
C GLY A 94 17.11 -21.35 39.14
N GLY A 95 16.35 -22.21 38.43
CA GLY A 95 14.92 -22.05 38.20
C GLY A 95 14.04 -22.44 39.40
N GLY A 96 12.77 -22.07 39.31
CA GLY A 96 11.67 -22.50 40.18
C GLY A 96 10.34 -22.19 39.52
N GLY A 97 9.53 -23.23 39.28
CA GLY A 97 8.26 -23.15 38.58
C GLY A 97 7.02 -23.07 39.50
N GLY A 98 5.90 -22.70 38.88
CA GLY A 98 4.52 -22.98 39.31
C GLY A 98 3.62 -21.74 39.43
N PRO A 99 2.27 -21.84 39.27
CA PRO A 99 1.46 -22.85 38.58
C PRO A 99 0.59 -22.25 37.43
N GLY A 100 0.04 -23.12 36.59
CA GLY A 100 -0.76 -22.77 35.42
C GLY A 100 -2.19 -22.30 35.71
N GLY A 101 -2.67 -21.43 34.81
CA GLY A 101 -4.08 -21.08 34.62
C GLY A 101 -4.38 -21.00 33.10
N PRO A 102 -5.61 -21.31 32.64
CA PRO A 102 -5.86 -21.66 31.24
C PRO A 102 -6.05 -20.41 30.38
N GLY A 103 -4.94 -19.80 29.95
CA GLY A 103 -4.95 -18.74 28.95
C GLY A 103 -4.91 -19.31 27.54
N ARG A 104 -6.08 -19.63 26.95
CA ARG A 104 -6.20 -19.72 25.48
C ARG A 104 -5.61 -18.44 24.89
N ARG A 105 -4.55 -18.55 24.10
CA ARG A 105 -4.05 -17.46 23.25
C ARG A 105 -5.16 -17.15 22.25
N ILE A 106 -5.99 -16.16 22.58
CA ILE A 106 -6.93 -15.56 21.67
C ILE A 106 -6.10 -14.89 20.57
N GLY A 107 -6.46 -15.22 19.32
CA GLY A 107 -5.66 -15.03 18.12
C GLY A 107 -5.24 -13.58 17.85
N ARG A 108 -4.11 -13.45 17.15
CA ARG A 108 -3.65 -12.22 16.54
C ARG A 108 -4.68 -11.70 15.53
N VAL A 109 -4.76 -10.38 15.43
CA VAL A 109 -5.55 -9.65 14.45
C VAL A 109 -4.85 -9.75 13.09
N ASP A 110 -5.11 -10.83 12.35
CA ASP A 110 -4.79 -10.97 10.93
C ASP A 110 -5.96 -11.59 10.12
N ASP A 111 -7.13 -11.77 10.72
CA ASP A 111 -8.27 -12.44 10.08
C ASP A 111 -9.44 -11.49 9.86
N ILE A 112 -9.37 -10.71 8.77
CA ILE A 112 -10.56 -10.31 8.02
C ILE A 112 -10.31 -10.74 6.58
N ARG A 113 -10.60 -12.01 6.30
CA ARG A 113 -10.56 -12.60 4.97
C ARG A 113 -11.97 -12.60 4.39
N GLY A 114 -12.15 -11.90 3.27
CA GLY A 114 -13.28 -12.04 2.35
C GLY A 114 -13.33 -13.44 1.71
N PRO A 115 -14.23 -13.68 0.75
CA PRO A 115 -14.76 -15.00 0.42
C PRO A 115 -13.67 -16.06 0.16
N ASP A 116 -13.81 -17.13 0.93
CA ASP A 116 -13.04 -18.38 1.03
C ASP A 116 -12.03 -18.72 -0.10
N MET A 117 -10.86 -18.05 -0.07
CA MET A 117 -9.59 -18.65 -0.46
C MET A 117 -8.92 -19.18 0.82
N SER A 118 -9.52 -20.17 1.48
CA SER A 118 -9.09 -20.62 2.83
C SER A 118 -7.65 -21.09 2.92
N THR A 119 -7.01 -21.42 1.79
CA THR A 119 -5.62 -21.86 1.78
C THR A 119 -4.87 -21.26 0.59
N VAL A 120 -3.78 -20.56 0.88
CA VAL A 120 -2.78 -20.19 -0.12
C VAL A 120 -2.28 -21.50 -0.75
N PRO A 121 -2.29 -21.65 -2.08
CA PRO A 121 -1.82 -22.86 -2.74
C PRO A 121 -0.39 -23.23 -2.32
N SER A 122 -0.15 -24.53 -2.12
CA SER A 122 1.11 -25.03 -1.55
C SER A 122 2.19 -25.29 -2.61
N ASN A 123 1.77 -25.59 -3.84
CA ASN A 123 2.62 -25.99 -4.95
C ASN A 123 2.08 -25.40 -6.27
N ASP A 124 2.89 -25.48 -7.33
CA ASP A 124 2.57 -24.84 -8.62
C ASP A 124 1.36 -25.47 -9.33
N ALA A 125 1.05 -26.75 -9.09
CA ALA A 125 -0.13 -27.40 -9.66
C ALA A 125 -1.43 -26.87 -9.03
N ASP A 126 -1.43 -26.69 -7.70
CA ASP A 126 -2.55 -26.07 -6.98
C ASP A 126 -2.76 -24.62 -7.46
N TRP A 127 -1.66 -23.88 -7.67
CA TRP A 127 -1.72 -22.53 -8.25
C TRP A 127 -2.32 -22.53 -9.65
N ALA A 128 -1.88 -23.42 -10.53
CA ALA A 128 -2.41 -23.52 -11.89
C ALA A 128 -3.92 -23.85 -11.89
N ALA A 129 -4.37 -24.73 -11.00
CA ALA A 129 -5.78 -25.06 -10.84
C ALA A 129 -6.59 -23.85 -10.35
N LEU A 130 -6.08 -23.11 -9.37
CA LEU A 130 -6.72 -21.88 -8.88
C LEU A 130 -6.79 -20.81 -9.98
N ILE A 131 -5.69 -20.57 -10.69
CA ILE A 131 -5.63 -19.59 -11.79
C ILE A 131 -6.67 -19.95 -12.86
N SER A 132 -6.77 -21.23 -13.22
CA SER A 132 -7.76 -21.71 -14.20
C SER A 132 -9.19 -21.47 -13.71
N SER A 133 -9.48 -21.79 -12.45
CA SER A 133 -10.80 -21.58 -11.84
C SER A 133 -11.19 -20.09 -11.79
N LEU A 134 -10.25 -19.20 -11.44
CA LEU A 134 -10.51 -17.77 -11.40
C LEU A 134 -10.64 -17.16 -12.80
N LYS A 135 -9.88 -17.66 -13.78
CA LYS A 135 -9.98 -17.25 -15.18
C LYS A 135 -11.38 -17.48 -15.75
N GLU A 136 -12.01 -18.60 -15.43
CA GLU A 136 -13.40 -18.90 -15.85
C GLU A 136 -14.44 -17.96 -15.22
N ARG A 137 -14.10 -17.31 -14.10
CA ARG A 137 -14.98 -16.36 -13.39
C ARG A 137 -14.82 -14.92 -13.86
N ILE A 138 -13.84 -14.63 -14.72
CA ILE A 138 -13.65 -13.29 -15.28
C ILE A 138 -14.88 -12.99 -16.15
N PRO A 139 -15.67 -11.95 -15.81
CA PRO A 139 -16.88 -11.64 -16.56
C PRO A 139 -16.52 -11.32 -18.01
N ASP A 140 -17.38 -11.74 -18.94
CA ASP A 140 -17.25 -11.36 -20.33
C ASP A 140 -17.23 -9.82 -20.44
N ARG A 141 -16.50 -9.29 -21.42
CA ARG A 141 -15.91 -7.94 -21.49
C ARG A 141 -16.89 -6.74 -21.37
N SER A 142 -18.17 -6.96 -21.08
CA SER A 142 -19.30 -6.08 -21.38
C SER A 142 -19.85 -5.23 -20.22
N SER A 143 -19.41 -5.34 -18.96
CA SER A 143 -20.09 -4.60 -17.87
C SER A 143 -19.28 -3.43 -17.31
N SER A 144 -19.86 -2.23 -17.48
CA SER A 144 -19.62 -0.93 -16.84
C SER A 144 -18.19 -0.40 -16.76
N GLN A 145 -17.93 0.73 -17.43
CA GLN A 145 -16.72 1.52 -17.21
C GLN A 145 -16.70 2.02 -15.75
N PRO A 146 -15.56 1.92 -15.05
CA PRO A 146 -15.44 2.51 -13.73
C PRO A 146 -15.62 4.03 -13.83
N PRO A 147 -16.22 4.68 -12.82
CA PRO A 147 -16.35 6.12 -12.80
C PRO A 147 -14.96 6.76 -12.90
N ILE A 148 -14.82 7.76 -13.78
CA ILE A 148 -13.57 8.49 -13.95
C ILE A 148 -13.29 9.24 -12.63
N PRO A 149 -12.13 9.04 -11.98
CA PRO A 149 -11.82 9.76 -10.76
C PRO A 149 -11.71 11.26 -11.04
N LEU A 150 -12.31 12.07 -10.18
CA LEU A 150 -12.39 13.53 -10.33
C LEU A 150 -11.06 14.26 -10.07
N ASN A 151 -10.02 13.58 -9.58
CA ASN A 151 -8.73 14.20 -9.21
C ASN A 151 -7.55 13.50 -9.90
N ILE A 152 -7.33 13.84 -11.17
CA ILE A 152 -6.26 13.28 -12.02
C ILE A 152 -4.86 13.47 -11.43
N PRO A 153 -4.46 14.64 -10.89
CA PRO A 153 -3.12 14.80 -10.29
C PRO A 153 -2.82 13.77 -9.21
N GLN A 154 -3.79 13.48 -8.35
CA GLN A 154 -3.66 12.48 -7.28
C GLN A 154 -3.71 11.02 -7.77
N LEU A 155 -3.73 10.79 -9.08
CA LEU A 155 -3.47 9.50 -9.70
C LEU A 155 -2.07 9.41 -10.31
N ILE A 156 -1.29 10.49 -10.36
CA ILE A 156 0.01 10.50 -11.04
C ILE A 156 1.13 10.19 -10.05
N ASP A 157 1.93 9.18 -10.38
CA ASP A 157 3.26 8.94 -9.81
C ASP A 157 4.29 9.55 -10.79
N HIS A 158 4.79 10.74 -10.47
CA HIS A 158 5.73 11.49 -11.30
C HIS A 158 7.12 10.85 -11.20
N THR A 159 7.58 10.28 -12.31
CA THR A 159 8.62 9.23 -12.27
C THR A 159 9.90 9.67 -12.98
N LEU A 160 11.05 9.50 -12.30
CA LEU A 160 12.38 9.60 -12.91
C LEU A 160 13.25 8.42 -12.49
N LEU A 161 13.48 7.49 -13.44
CA LEU A 161 14.26 6.26 -13.24
C LEU A 161 15.35 6.06 -14.30
N ALA A 162 15.42 6.95 -15.30
CA ALA A 162 16.46 6.92 -16.32
C ALA A 162 17.82 7.23 -15.69
N GLU A 163 18.85 6.51 -16.13
CA GLU A 163 20.23 6.73 -15.68
C GLU A 163 21.08 7.30 -16.81
N PRO A 164 22.01 8.23 -16.50
CA PRO A 164 22.23 8.83 -15.18
C PRO A 164 21.14 9.86 -14.83
N SER A 165 20.71 9.91 -13.56
CA SER A 165 19.85 10.96 -13.01
C SER A 165 20.66 11.85 -12.06
N ALA A 166 20.91 13.10 -12.46
CA ALA A 166 21.60 14.08 -11.64
C ALA A 166 20.73 14.50 -10.44
N PRO A 167 21.32 14.81 -9.28
CA PRO A 167 20.54 15.19 -8.10
C PRO A 167 19.62 16.40 -8.32
N GLU A 168 20.00 17.35 -9.17
CA GLU A 168 19.20 18.52 -9.53
C GLU A 168 17.93 18.14 -10.30
N GLN A 169 17.97 17.05 -11.07
CA GLN A 169 16.77 16.54 -11.76
C GLN A 169 15.77 15.93 -10.77
N ILE A 170 16.24 15.40 -9.63
CA ILE A 170 15.38 14.93 -8.54
C ILE A 170 14.74 16.13 -7.82
N ASP A 171 15.47 17.22 -7.65
CA ASP A 171 14.90 18.45 -7.07
C ASP A 171 13.78 19.01 -7.95
N GLN A 172 14.03 19.08 -9.25
CA GLN A 172 13.03 19.51 -10.23
C GLN A 172 11.81 18.59 -10.22
N LEU A 173 12.01 17.26 -10.20
CA LEU A 173 10.91 16.29 -10.10
C LEU A 173 10.04 16.53 -8.87
N CYS A 174 10.65 16.78 -7.72
CA CYS A 174 9.93 17.08 -6.48
C CYS A 174 9.19 18.42 -6.54
N ALA A 175 9.82 19.47 -7.09
CA ALA A 175 9.20 20.77 -7.26
C ALA A 175 7.96 20.71 -8.16
N GLU A 176 8.04 20.02 -9.30
CA GLU A 176 6.92 19.79 -10.21
C GLU A 176 5.79 18.99 -9.55
N ALA A 177 6.14 17.95 -8.79
CA ALA A 177 5.15 17.14 -8.10
C ALA A 177 4.42 17.92 -7.00
N GLN A 178 5.12 18.82 -6.30
CA GLN A 178 4.52 19.72 -5.33
C GLN A 178 3.62 20.77 -6.01
N GLU A 179 4.07 21.38 -7.11
CA GLU A 179 3.31 22.38 -7.87
C GLU A 179 1.96 21.81 -8.36
N HIS A 180 2.00 20.60 -8.94
CA HIS A 180 0.81 19.97 -9.49
C HIS A 180 0.04 19.10 -8.49
N ASN A 181 0.50 18.95 -7.25
CA ASN A 181 -0.07 18.04 -6.26
C ASN A 181 -0.20 16.59 -6.80
N PHE A 182 0.90 16.03 -7.30
CA PHE A 182 0.94 14.62 -7.70
C PHE A 182 0.88 13.68 -6.50
N ALA A 183 0.43 12.44 -6.72
CA ALA A 183 0.28 11.44 -5.67
C ALA A 183 1.64 11.05 -5.06
N SER A 184 2.63 10.83 -5.92
CA SER A 184 3.99 10.52 -5.50
C SER A 184 5.04 10.97 -6.50
N VAL A 185 6.28 11.07 -6.03
CA VAL A 185 7.46 10.98 -6.91
C VAL A 185 8.00 9.56 -6.87
N CYS A 186 8.40 9.00 -8.02
CA CYS A 186 8.97 7.65 -8.10
C CYS A 186 10.43 7.71 -8.56
N VAL A 187 11.33 7.26 -7.67
CA VAL A 187 12.79 7.38 -7.82
C VAL A 187 13.52 6.07 -7.53
N ARG A 188 14.81 6.01 -7.86
CA ARG A 188 15.71 4.92 -7.48
C ARG A 188 16.15 5.01 -6.00
N PRO A 189 16.58 3.90 -5.37
CA PRO A 189 16.89 3.84 -3.94
C PRO A 189 17.87 4.92 -3.45
N ASN A 190 18.89 5.24 -4.25
CA ASN A 190 19.91 6.23 -3.93
C ASN A 190 19.37 7.68 -3.84
N HIS A 191 18.17 7.95 -4.35
CA HIS A 191 17.56 9.28 -4.37
C HIS A 191 16.45 9.46 -3.33
N VAL A 192 16.04 8.40 -2.62
CA VAL A 192 14.90 8.43 -1.67
C VAL A 192 15.09 9.50 -0.60
N ALA A 193 16.22 9.51 0.11
CA ALA A 193 16.46 10.47 1.19
C ALA A 193 16.43 11.93 0.71
N ARG A 194 16.87 12.19 -0.53
CA ARG A 194 16.82 13.53 -1.15
C ARG A 194 15.38 13.91 -1.49
N ALA A 195 14.63 13.02 -2.13
CA ALA A 195 13.23 13.25 -2.47
C ALA A 195 12.38 13.52 -1.22
N VAL A 196 12.61 12.76 -0.14
CA VAL A 196 11.94 12.97 1.16
C VAL A 196 12.27 14.35 1.74
N ALA A 197 13.54 14.76 1.68
CA ALA A 197 13.95 16.09 2.16
C ALA A 197 13.31 17.23 1.34
N ASN A 198 13.17 17.06 0.03
CA ASN A 198 12.57 18.04 -0.86
C ASN A 198 11.05 18.16 -0.67
N LEU A 199 10.36 17.06 -0.35
CA LEU A 199 8.89 17.02 -0.20
C LEU A 199 8.41 17.22 1.24
N LYS A 200 9.28 17.61 2.17
CA LYS A 200 8.93 17.78 3.60
C LYS A 200 7.76 18.74 3.84
N ASP A 201 7.57 19.72 2.95
CA ASP A 201 6.53 20.75 3.03
C ASP A 201 5.33 20.45 2.11
N ALA A 202 5.27 19.25 1.52
CA ALA A 202 4.26 18.80 0.56
C ALA A 202 3.61 17.46 1.01
N PRO A 203 2.80 17.45 2.09
CA PRO A 203 2.30 16.21 2.70
C PRO A 203 1.29 15.42 1.84
N SER A 204 0.83 15.99 0.72
CA SER A 204 -0.03 15.33 -0.27
C SER A 204 0.74 14.50 -1.30
N THR A 205 2.07 14.60 -1.33
CA THR A 205 2.94 13.91 -2.29
C THR A 205 3.94 13.04 -1.53
N VAL A 206 3.83 11.72 -1.71
CA VAL A 206 4.70 10.77 -1.02
C VAL A 206 5.89 10.35 -1.89
N VAL A 207 6.89 9.70 -1.29
CA VAL A 207 8.03 9.14 -2.03
C VAL A 207 7.80 7.66 -2.32
N ALA A 208 7.81 7.30 -3.59
CA ALA A 208 7.83 5.93 -4.08
C ALA A 208 9.24 5.51 -4.52
N CYS A 209 9.65 4.29 -4.17
CA CYS A 209 10.94 3.72 -4.57
C CYS A 209 10.75 2.41 -5.34
N VAL A 210 11.52 2.21 -6.41
CA VAL A 210 11.56 0.91 -7.10
C VAL A 210 12.39 -0.12 -6.33
N VAL A 211 12.06 -1.41 -6.46
CA VAL A 211 12.76 -2.54 -5.81
C VAL A 211 12.98 -3.69 -6.81
N GLY A 212 14.17 -4.25 -6.83
CA GLY A 212 14.59 -5.32 -7.74
C GLY A 212 14.53 -4.89 -9.22
N PHE A 213 14.68 -3.59 -9.48
CA PHE A 213 14.32 -2.95 -10.74
C PHE A 213 15.53 -2.67 -11.66
N PRO A 214 15.38 -2.76 -13.00
CA PRO A 214 14.18 -3.21 -13.73
C PRO A 214 14.09 -4.72 -13.96
N GLU A 215 15.15 -5.49 -13.68
CA GLU A 215 15.24 -6.90 -14.10
C GLU A 215 14.23 -7.84 -13.44
N GLY A 216 13.90 -7.62 -12.16
CA GLY A 216 13.05 -8.54 -11.38
C GLY A 216 13.69 -9.88 -11.00
N THR A 217 14.88 -10.21 -11.53
CA THR A 217 15.58 -11.49 -11.33
C THR A 217 16.48 -11.54 -10.10
N HIS A 218 16.54 -10.47 -9.32
CA HIS A 218 17.31 -10.40 -8.08
C HIS A 218 16.81 -11.42 -7.06
N ASP A 219 17.73 -11.93 -6.22
CA ASP A 219 17.37 -12.80 -5.09
C ASP A 219 16.39 -12.12 -4.14
N THR A 220 15.47 -12.90 -3.57
CA THR A 220 14.46 -12.41 -2.62
C THR A 220 15.08 -11.67 -1.43
N SER A 221 16.22 -12.16 -0.91
CA SER A 221 16.92 -11.53 0.20
C SER A 221 17.43 -10.12 -0.14
N LEU A 222 17.86 -9.90 -1.39
CA LEU A 222 18.28 -8.59 -1.88
C LEU A 222 17.09 -7.65 -2.03
N LYS A 223 15.98 -8.12 -2.61
CA LYS A 223 14.74 -7.31 -2.69
C LYS A 223 14.22 -6.90 -1.31
N VAL A 224 14.25 -7.82 -0.34
CA VAL A 224 13.86 -7.54 1.06
C VAL A 224 14.76 -6.48 1.68
N ARG A 225 16.08 -6.61 1.48
CA ARG A 225 17.05 -5.64 2.00
C ARG A 225 16.82 -4.25 1.38
N GLU A 226 16.73 -4.18 0.06
CA GLU A 226 16.50 -2.93 -0.67
C GLU A 226 15.18 -2.26 -0.27
N ALA A 227 14.10 -3.02 -0.14
CA ALA A 227 12.81 -2.51 0.33
C ALA A 227 12.90 -1.94 1.76
N THR A 228 13.60 -2.65 2.65
CA THR A 228 13.77 -2.21 4.05
C THR A 228 14.62 -0.93 4.13
N GLU A 229 15.69 -0.85 3.33
CA GLU A 229 16.54 0.34 3.26
C GLU A 229 15.80 1.54 2.65
N ALA A 230 15.01 1.34 1.60
CA ALA A 230 14.19 2.39 1.00
C ALA A 230 13.17 2.97 1.99
N VAL A 231 12.47 2.11 2.75
CA VAL A 231 11.54 2.55 3.80
C VAL A 231 12.28 3.24 4.95
N ALA A 232 13.44 2.75 5.36
CA ALA A 232 14.28 3.40 6.37
C ALA A 232 14.73 4.81 5.95
N ASN A 233 14.92 5.02 4.64
CA ASN A 233 15.22 6.33 4.05
C ASN A 233 13.97 7.22 3.84
N GLY A 234 12.78 6.73 4.18
CA GLY A 234 11.53 7.50 4.19
C GLY A 234 10.59 7.26 3.00
N ALA A 235 10.82 6.23 2.17
CA ALA A 235 9.84 5.85 1.16
C ALA A 235 8.55 5.32 1.83
N GLU A 236 7.39 5.77 1.33
CA GLU A 236 6.07 5.36 1.81
C GLU A 236 5.37 4.40 0.84
N GLU A 237 5.84 4.35 -0.40
CA GLU A 237 5.39 3.39 -1.40
C GLU A 237 6.59 2.68 -2.06
N LEU A 238 6.42 1.42 -2.43
CA LEU A 238 7.42 0.62 -3.13
C LEU A 238 6.84 0.00 -4.40
N ASP A 239 7.60 0.04 -5.49
CA ASP A 239 7.27 -0.56 -6.78
C ASP A 239 8.28 -1.70 -7.06
N MET A 240 7.96 -2.93 -6.61
CA MET A 240 8.82 -4.09 -6.80
C MET A 240 8.58 -4.77 -8.15
N VAL A 241 9.64 -5.23 -8.83
CA VAL A 241 9.51 -6.07 -10.02
C VAL A 241 9.42 -7.53 -9.62
N ILE A 242 8.38 -8.24 -10.07
CA ILE A 242 8.27 -9.69 -9.83
C ILE A 242 9.32 -10.43 -10.66
N ASN A 243 9.67 -11.66 -10.26
CA ASN A 243 10.45 -12.52 -11.15
C ASN A 243 9.53 -13.09 -12.25
N TYR A 244 9.30 -12.28 -13.29
CA TYR A 244 8.39 -12.62 -14.38
C TYR A 244 8.92 -13.79 -15.23
N LEU A 245 10.24 -14.06 -15.24
CA LEU A 245 10.79 -15.23 -15.93
C LEU A 245 10.36 -16.53 -15.26
N ILE A 246 10.50 -16.63 -13.93
CA ILE A 246 10.00 -17.79 -13.17
C ILE A 246 8.48 -17.94 -13.32
N LEU A 247 7.75 -16.82 -13.35
CA LEU A 247 6.30 -16.85 -13.57
C LEU A 247 5.93 -17.44 -14.94
N LYS A 248 6.65 -17.05 -16.01
CA LYS A 248 6.42 -17.58 -17.37
C LYS A 248 6.58 -19.09 -17.45
N ASP A 249 7.50 -19.64 -16.66
CA ASP A 249 7.77 -21.06 -16.56
C ASP A 249 6.82 -21.80 -15.59
N GLY A 250 5.79 -21.11 -15.07
CA GLY A 250 4.78 -21.69 -14.16
C GLY A 250 5.21 -21.77 -12.70
N GLY A 251 6.32 -21.13 -12.30
CA GLY A 251 6.84 -21.11 -10.93
C GLY A 251 6.09 -20.18 -9.98
N TYR A 252 4.77 -20.30 -9.90
CA TYR A 252 3.88 -19.43 -9.13
C TYR A 252 4.21 -19.39 -7.63
N SER A 253 4.51 -20.54 -7.01
CA SER A 253 4.87 -20.64 -5.60
C SER A 253 6.17 -19.91 -5.26
N ALA A 254 7.13 -19.84 -6.19
CA ALA A 254 8.36 -19.09 -6.00
C ALA A 254 8.10 -17.58 -6.06
N VAL A 255 7.32 -17.13 -7.05
CA VAL A 255 6.95 -15.72 -7.21
C VAL A 255 6.10 -15.23 -6.04
N TYR A 256 5.12 -16.02 -5.60
CA TYR A 256 4.33 -15.72 -4.41
C TYR A 256 5.22 -15.51 -3.17
N ARG A 257 6.18 -16.42 -2.93
CA ARG A 257 7.10 -16.33 -1.79
C ARG A 257 8.01 -15.10 -1.86
N ASP A 258 8.46 -14.73 -3.06
CA ASP A 258 9.26 -13.54 -3.30
C ASP A 258 8.50 -12.26 -2.89
N ILE A 259 7.26 -12.10 -3.38
CA ILE A 259 6.40 -10.95 -3.06
C ILE A 259 6.04 -10.94 -1.57
N MET A 260 5.64 -12.09 -1.02
CA MET A 260 5.30 -12.21 0.41
C MET A 260 6.46 -11.89 1.33
N ALA A 261 7.70 -12.22 0.95
CA ALA A 261 8.87 -11.88 1.75
C ALA A 261 9.07 -10.36 1.82
N VAL A 262 8.95 -9.66 0.69
CA VAL A 262 8.99 -8.19 0.64
C VAL A 262 7.84 -7.59 1.45
N ARG A 263 6.59 -8.06 1.23
CA ARG A 263 5.42 -7.58 1.97
C ARG A 263 5.56 -7.73 3.49
N LYS A 264 6.11 -8.86 3.97
CA LYS A 264 6.35 -9.10 5.39
C LYS A 264 7.44 -8.19 5.97
N ALA A 265 8.46 -7.86 5.19
CA ALA A 265 9.53 -6.97 5.62
C ALA A 265 9.06 -5.51 5.73
N VAL A 266 8.12 -5.12 4.87
CA VAL A 266 7.51 -3.78 4.87
C VAL A 266 6.00 -3.90 5.10
N PRO A 267 5.49 -4.11 6.32
CA PRO A 267 4.05 -4.21 6.55
C PRO A 267 3.34 -2.87 6.30
N HIS A 268 2.00 -2.88 6.27
CA HIS A 268 1.20 -1.66 6.27
C HIS A 268 1.65 -0.69 7.40
N PRO A 269 1.65 0.63 7.16
CA PRO A 269 0.95 1.35 6.08
C PRO A 269 1.72 1.54 4.76
N ILE A 270 2.93 0.98 4.60
CA ILE A 270 3.71 1.13 3.37
C ILE A 270 2.93 0.51 2.20
N LYS A 271 2.76 1.24 1.08
CA LYS A 271 2.07 0.67 -0.08
C LYS A 271 3.05 -0.13 -0.93
N LEU A 272 2.73 -1.37 -1.27
CA LEU A 272 3.54 -2.23 -2.13
C LEU A 272 2.83 -2.43 -3.46
N LYS A 273 3.54 -2.18 -4.56
CA LYS A 273 3.07 -2.36 -5.93
C LYS A 273 3.93 -3.41 -6.61
N ALA A 274 3.32 -4.41 -7.24
CA ALA A 274 4.02 -5.45 -8.00
C ALA A 274 3.99 -5.12 -9.49
N ILE A 275 5.14 -4.78 -10.08
CA ILE A 275 5.33 -4.66 -11.53
C ILE A 275 5.37 -6.07 -12.11
N LEU A 276 4.38 -6.39 -12.96
CA LEU A 276 4.24 -7.69 -13.61
C LEU A 276 5.13 -7.82 -14.85
N GLU A 277 5.45 -6.69 -15.47
CA GLU A 277 6.12 -6.58 -16.77
C GLU A 277 5.31 -7.21 -17.91
N THR A 278 4.11 -6.66 -18.15
CA THR A 278 3.13 -7.18 -19.12
C THR A 278 3.67 -7.30 -20.54
N SER A 279 4.64 -6.47 -20.94
CA SER A 279 5.30 -6.58 -22.25
C SER A 279 6.00 -7.93 -22.51
N GLN A 280 6.30 -8.67 -21.43
CA GLN A 280 6.99 -9.95 -21.49
C GLN A 280 6.05 -11.15 -21.27
N LEU A 281 4.77 -10.91 -21.01
CA LEU A 281 3.78 -11.91 -20.62
C LEU A 281 2.63 -11.94 -21.64
N ASP A 282 2.10 -13.13 -21.91
CA ASP A 282 0.82 -13.25 -22.60
C ASP A 282 -0.36 -12.99 -21.65
N THR A 283 -1.58 -12.91 -22.19
CA THR A 283 -2.80 -12.63 -21.41
C THR A 283 -3.00 -13.61 -20.24
N ASP A 284 -2.72 -14.90 -20.44
CA ASP A 284 -2.92 -15.93 -19.42
C ASP A 284 -1.89 -15.80 -18.30
N GLN A 285 -0.65 -15.48 -18.68
CA GLN A 285 0.42 -15.18 -17.74
C GLN A 285 0.14 -13.87 -16.97
N ILE A 286 -0.44 -12.84 -17.60
CA ILE A 286 -0.86 -11.61 -16.90
C ILE A 286 -1.94 -11.92 -15.86
N ILE A 287 -2.92 -12.76 -16.19
CA ILE A 287 -3.95 -13.22 -15.25
C ILE A 287 -3.29 -13.95 -14.07
N GLY A 288 -2.41 -14.92 -14.35
CA GLY A 288 -1.70 -15.68 -13.32
C GLY A 288 -0.84 -14.78 -12.41
N ALA A 289 -0.08 -13.85 -13.00
CA ALA A 289 0.73 -12.88 -12.27
C ALA A 289 -0.11 -11.98 -11.36
N SER A 290 -1.25 -11.51 -11.87
CA SER A 290 -2.18 -10.67 -11.11
C SER A 290 -2.75 -11.44 -9.92
N ILE A 291 -3.21 -12.68 -10.10
CA ILE A 291 -3.75 -13.53 -9.02
C ILE A 291 -2.67 -13.79 -7.95
N VAL A 292 -1.45 -14.16 -8.36
CA VAL A 292 -0.34 -14.44 -7.45
C VAL A 292 0.02 -13.18 -6.63
N ALA A 293 0.13 -12.03 -7.28
CA ALA A 293 0.46 -10.77 -6.62
C ALA A 293 -0.65 -10.31 -5.67
N CYS A 294 -1.93 -10.34 -6.09
CA CYS A 294 -3.06 -10.01 -5.24
C CYS A 294 -3.14 -10.93 -4.02
N THR A 295 -2.91 -12.24 -4.19
CA THR A 295 -2.88 -13.20 -3.09
C THR A 295 -1.73 -12.95 -2.12
N ALA A 296 -0.62 -12.36 -2.59
CA ALA A 296 0.49 -11.94 -1.74
C ALA A 296 0.25 -10.63 -0.96
N GLY A 297 -0.91 -10.00 -1.13
CA GLY A 297 -1.31 -8.81 -0.36
C GLY A 297 -0.62 -7.52 -0.81
N VAL A 298 -0.35 -7.38 -2.11
CA VAL A 298 0.09 -6.09 -2.70
C VAL A 298 -1.08 -5.12 -2.81
N ASP A 299 -0.81 -3.83 -2.64
CA ASP A 299 -1.82 -2.78 -2.74
C ASP A 299 -2.10 -2.41 -4.21
N TYR A 300 -1.11 -2.59 -5.09
CA TYR A 300 -1.28 -2.44 -6.53
C TYR A 300 -0.60 -3.55 -7.33
N ILE A 301 -1.22 -3.93 -8.44
CA ILE A 301 -0.54 -4.58 -9.56
C ILE A 301 -0.23 -3.53 -10.64
N LYS A 302 0.99 -3.53 -11.14
CA LYS A 302 1.54 -2.52 -12.05
C LYS A 302 1.95 -3.15 -13.38
N THR A 303 1.64 -2.48 -14.49
CA THR A 303 1.86 -3.03 -15.84
C THR A 303 3.34 -3.27 -16.15
N SER A 304 4.16 -2.23 -16.20
CA SER A 304 5.47 -2.27 -16.88
C SER A 304 6.55 -1.47 -16.15
N THR A 305 7.81 -1.81 -16.39
CA THR A 305 8.94 -0.99 -15.90
C THR A 305 9.19 0.23 -16.77
N GLY A 306 8.89 0.13 -18.08
CA GLY A 306 9.31 1.10 -19.10
C GLY A 306 10.69 0.80 -19.71
N PHE A 307 11.35 -0.31 -19.33
CA PHE A 307 12.72 -0.65 -19.74
C PHE A 307 12.84 -1.97 -20.53
N ARG A 308 11.72 -2.62 -20.87
CA ARG A 308 11.69 -3.97 -21.51
C ARG A 308 10.86 -4.04 -22.79
N GLY A 309 10.78 -2.96 -23.56
CA GLY A 309 10.19 -3.00 -24.91
C GLY A 309 8.67 -3.19 -24.90
N GLY A 310 7.97 -2.19 -24.38
CA GLY A 310 6.50 -2.15 -24.27
C GLY A 310 6.08 -1.22 -23.13
N GLY A 311 4.78 -1.06 -22.93
CA GLY A 311 4.20 -0.21 -21.90
C GLY A 311 2.82 -0.68 -21.49
N ALA A 312 2.05 0.21 -20.87
CA ALA A 312 0.67 -0.09 -20.54
C ALA A 312 -0.18 -0.17 -21.82
N GLU A 313 -0.87 -1.30 -22.01
CA GLU A 313 -1.91 -1.45 -23.02
C GLU A 313 -3.29 -1.48 -22.37
N VAL A 314 -4.29 -0.89 -23.03
CA VAL A 314 -5.67 -0.79 -22.51
C VAL A 314 -6.25 -2.17 -22.19
N LYS A 315 -5.96 -3.19 -23.03
CA LYS A 315 -6.41 -4.57 -22.78
C LYS A 315 -5.79 -5.17 -21.52
N ASP A 316 -4.51 -4.88 -21.23
CA ASP A 316 -3.78 -5.41 -20.09
C ASP A 316 -4.29 -4.78 -18.81
N VAL A 317 -4.47 -3.46 -18.80
CA VAL A 317 -5.08 -2.73 -17.67
C VAL A 317 -6.48 -3.25 -17.38
N LYS A 318 -7.30 -3.46 -18.42
CA LYS A 318 -8.67 -3.97 -18.27
C LYS A 318 -8.69 -5.37 -17.67
N ILE A 319 -7.87 -6.30 -18.16
CA ILE A 319 -7.84 -7.66 -17.61
C ILE A 319 -7.29 -7.68 -16.18
N MET A 320 -6.25 -6.89 -15.90
CA MET A 320 -5.71 -6.72 -14.54
C MET A 320 -6.78 -6.19 -13.58
N HIS A 321 -7.58 -5.20 -14.01
CA HIS A 321 -8.66 -4.64 -13.20
C HIS A 321 -9.75 -5.66 -12.87
N LEU A 322 -10.18 -6.44 -13.88
CA LEU A 322 -11.15 -7.51 -13.68
C LEU A 322 -10.63 -8.61 -12.75
N VAL A 323 -9.37 -9.01 -12.89
CA VAL A 323 -8.75 -10.00 -11.99
C VAL A 323 -8.67 -9.44 -10.57
N SER A 324 -8.24 -8.19 -10.43
CA SER A 324 -8.12 -7.52 -9.13
C SER A 324 -9.46 -7.43 -8.41
N SER A 325 -10.57 -7.22 -9.11
CA SER A 325 -11.89 -7.13 -8.50
C SER A 325 -12.48 -8.48 -8.07
N LEU A 326 -12.00 -9.57 -8.65
CA LEU A 326 -12.30 -10.92 -8.18
C LEU A 326 -11.47 -11.31 -6.96
N CYS A 327 -10.38 -10.59 -6.70
CA CYS A 327 -9.47 -10.84 -5.59
C CYS A 327 -9.86 -10.01 -4.35
N PHE A 328 -10.05 -10.69 -3.20
CA PHE A 328 -10.03 -10.11 -1.84
C PHE A 328 -10.74 -8.74 -1.67
N ASP A 329 -12.06 -8.69 -1.87
CA ASP A 329 -12.91 -7.51 -1.60
C ASP A 329 -12.37 -6.18 -2.18
N ASN A 330 -11.74 -6.19 -3.37
CA ASN A 330 -11.14 -5.03 -4.03
C ASN A 330 -9.97 -4.36 -3.27
N ALA A 331 -9.23 -5.11 -2.44
CA ALA A 331 -8.09 -4.55 -1.72
C ALA A 331 -6.91 -4.15 -2.63
N CYS A 332 -6.78 -4.78 -3.80
CA CYS A 332 -5.72 -4.48 -4.77
C CYS A 332 -6.26 -3.60 -5.90
N GLN A 333 -5.45 -2.63 -6.33
CA GLN A 333 -5.76 -1.70 -7.42
C GLN A 333 -4.78 -1.85 -8.60
N VAL A 334 -5.09 -1.22 -9.74
CA VAL A 334 -4.22 -1.27 -10.93
C VAL A 334 -3.45 0.04 -11.11
N LYS A 335 -2.14 -0.08 -11.33
CA LYS A 335 -1.28 1.03 -11.77
C LYS A 335 -0.85 0.81 -13.24
N ALA A 336 -1.25 1.72 -14.13
CA ALA A 336 -0.79 1.72 -15.52
C ALA A 336 0.51 2.53 -15.62
N SER A 337 1.53 2.00 -16.31
CA SER A 337 2.81 2.68 -16.49
C SER A 337 3.56 2.19 -17.73
N GLY A 338 4.40 3.07 -18.28
CA GLY A 338 5.13 2.84 -19.52
C GLY A 338 4.35 3.35 -20.73
N GLY A 339 4.90 4.33 -21.45
CA GLY A 339 4.33 4.84 -22.71
C GLY A 339 3.18 5.85 -22.58
N ILE A 340 2.74 6.21 -21.37
CA ILE A 340 1.65 7.16 -21.14
C ILE A 340 2.20 8.60 -21.20
N ARG A 341 1.95 9.31 -22.30
CA ARG A 341 2.61 10.60 -22.60
C ARG A 341 1.65 11.78 -22.80
N THR A 342 0.37 11.51 -22.99
CA THR A 342 -0.69 12.51 -23.23
C THR A 342 -1.86 12.34 -22.27
N ALA A 343 -2.69 13.38 -22.16
CA ALA A 343 -3.94 13.35 -21.43
C ALA A 343 -4.89 12.25 -21.94
N ASP A 344 -4.97 12.04 -23.27
CA ASP A 344 -5.76 10.95 -23.85
C ASP A 344 -5.24 9.56 -23.43
N ASP A 345 -3.91 9.34 -23.46
CA ASP A 345 -3.33 8.08 -22.99
C ASP A 345 -3.72 7.81 -21.53
N CYS A 346 -3.59 8.84 -20.68
CA CYS A 346 -3.92 8.78 -19.27
C CYS A 346 -5.40 8.38 -19.07
N LEU A 347 -6.31 9.06 -19.76
CA LEU A 347 -7.74 8.78 -19.71
C LEU A 347 -8.09 7.37 -20.17
N ARG A 348 -7.48 6.89 -21.26
CA ARG A 348 -7.75 5.54 -21.77
C ARG A 348 -7.37 4.48 -20.73
N MET A 349 -6.29 4.69 -19.99
CA MET A 349 -5.89 3.79 -18.91
C MET A 349 -6.84 3.87 -17.71
N ILE A 350 -7.27 5.08 -17.32
CA ILE A 350 -8.25 5.27 -16.24
C ILE A 350 -9.59 4.60 -16.58
N LYS A 351 -10.10 4.84 -17.81
CA LYS A 351 -11.33 4.19 -18.32
C LYS A 351 -11.21 2.66 -18.39
N ALA A 352 -9.99 2.14 -18.51
CA ALA A 352 -9.72 0.71 -18.46
C ALA A 352 -9.67 0.13 -17.03
N GLY A 353 -9.63 0.96 -15.99
CA GLY A 353 -9.61 0.56 -14.58
C GLY A 353 -8.31 0.87 -13.83
N ALA A 354 -7.39 1.64 -14.41
CA ALA A 354 -6.24 2.14 -13.68
C ALA A 354 -6.65 3.17 -12.61
N MET A 355 -6.18 2.97 -11.38
CA MET A 355 -6.34 3.88 -10.24
C MET A 355 -5.04 4.60 -9.89
N ARG A 356 -3.97 4.35 -10.63
CA ARG A 356 -2.70 5.07 -10.57
C ARG A 356 -2.01 5.04 -11.94
N ILE A 357 -1.27 6.09 -12.26
CA ILE A 357 -0.57 6.31 -13.51
C ILE A 357 0.89 6.60 -13.21
N GLY A 358 1.81 5.75 -13.66
CA GLY A 358 3.25 6.01 -13.61
C GLY A 358 3.71 6.64 -14.92
N THR A 359 4.19 7.88 -14.88
CA THR A 359 4.65 8.61 -16.05
C THR A 359 5.74 9.64 -15.69
N SER A 360 6.62 9.93 -16.64
CA SER A 360 7.55 11.07 -16.57
C SER A 360 6.99 12.32 -17.26
N SER A 361 5.81 12.22 -17.87
CA SER A 361 5.14 13.31 -18.63
C SER A 361 4.03 13.97 -17.81
N GLY A 362 4.07 13.87 -16.48
CA GLY A 362 2.99 14.34 -15.58
C GLY A 362 2.63 15.81 -15.79
N VAL A 363 3.63 16.69 -15.83
CA VAL A 363 3.45 18.14 -16.09
C VAL A 363 2.73 18.39 -17.41
N LYS A 364 3.20 17.76 -18.50
CA LYS A 364 2.60 17.88 -19.83
C LYS A 364 1.15 17.40 -19.84
N ILE A 365 0.87 16.26 -19.21
CA ILE A 365 -0.49 15.72 -19.09
C ILE A 365 -1.40 16.73 -18.39
N MET A 366 -0.93 17.38 -17.32
CA MET A 366 -1.72 18.38 -16.61
C MET A 366 -1.98 19.64 -17.44
N GLN A 367 -1.00 20.09 -18.23
CA GLN A 367 -1.20 21.20 -19.16
C GLN A 367 -2.30 20.90 -20.18
N GLU A 368 -2.29 19.70 -20.79
CA GLU A 368 -3.34 19.26 -21.72
C GLU A 368 -4.72 19.11 -21.04
N VAL A 369 -4.75 18.71 -19.76
CA VAL A 369 -5.99 18.65 -18.95
C VAL A 369 -6.60 20.03 -18.75
N ASP A 370 -5.78 21.02 -18.40
CA ASP A 370 -6.22 22.38 -18.08
C ASP A 370 -6.63 23.18 -19.33
N GLU A 371 -6.04 22.87 -20.49
CA GLU A 371 -6.38 23.48 -21.78
C GLU A 371 -7.71 22.99 -22.39
N GLY A 372 -8.43 22.09 -21.70
CA GLY A 372 -9.84 21.81 -21.96
C GLY A 372 -10.14 20.60 -22.86
N GLU A 373 -9.15 19.78 -23.25
CA GLU A 373 -9.40 18.56 -24.05
C GLU A 373 -10.24 17.50 -23.30
N LEU A 374 -10.38 17.64 -21.99
CA LEU A 374 -10.93 16.63 -21.09
C LEU A 374 -12.37 16.88 -20.62
N LEU A 375 -12.80 18.14 -20.57
CA LEU A 375 -14.13 18.50 -20.05
C LEU A 375 -15.26 18.14 -21.05
N GLU A 376 -14.97 18.07 -22.35
CA GLU A 376 -15.97 17.67 -23.35
C GLU A 376 -16.27 16.16 -23.37
N GLN A 377 -15.32 15.31 -22.99
CA GLN A 377 -15.51 13.85 -22.99
C GLN A 377 -16.12 13.29 -21.70
N GLY A 378 -16.01 14.02 -20.58
CA GLY A 378 -16.66 13.66 -19.31
C GLY A 378 -18.12 14.12 -19.24
N ALA A 379 -18.45 15.26 -19.86
CA ALA A 379 -19.79 15.83 -19.85
C ALA A 379 -20.78 15.09 -20.78
N SER A 380 -20.31 14.46 -21.85
CA SER A 380 -21.17 13.74 -22.80
C SER A 380 -21.68 12.39 -22.30
N HIS A 381 -21.07 11.80 -21.27
CA HIS A 381 -21.47 10.51 -20.69
C HIS A 381 -22.19 10.60 -19.34
N ALA A 382 -22.33 11.81 -18.77
CA ALA A 382 -23.17 12.02 -17.58
C ALA A 382 -24.64 12.34 -17.93
N VAL A 383 -24.99 12.45 -19.21
CA VAL A 383 -26.32 12.91 -19.69
C VAL A 383 -26.97 11.93 -20.69
N SER A 384 -26.43 10.73 -20.92
CA SER A 384 -27.04 9.73 -21.81
C SER A 384 -27.54 8.50 -21.09
#